data_AF-B8HHW6-F1
#
_entry.id   AF-B8HHW6-F1
#
_cell.length_a   1.000
_cell.length_b   1.000
_cell.length_c   1.000
_cell.angle_alpha   90.00
_cell.angle_beta   90.00
_cell.angle_gamma   90.00
#
_symmetry.space_group_name_H-M   'P 1'
#
loop_
_entity.id
_entity.type
_entity.pdbx_description
1 polymer ?
#
loop_
_entity_poly.entity_id
_entity_poly.type
_entity_poly.pdbx_seq_one_letter_code
_entity_poly.pdbx_strand_id
1 'polypeptide(L)'
;MDDSETLWMARLERCFGAARSWEKRLATPDAVTPGSSLAGDDKGLVTAPVRTAAWSGLLSAVDHLALMTDLAREELNMRPTSLFTPTRAALLGASQAVWVLSGNRETRRARALSIAEDERSKHRAFLWDYAKDEYAKANFSQEFMTDLNGQADKLTKQIMRIRELRKGLPKIDSDATTMMREAAAHLTSTASVDDQWMRFALAYEWRVASAAAHGRSWPVFVRKTEKTKTADGELRSFTTSAEELGKSVGAATMMTSEAWRLWDLRRVPH
;
A
#
# COMPACT_ATOMS: atom_id res chain seq x y z
N MET A 1 29.85 5.84 15.25
CA MET A 1 28.59 5.16 14.89
C MET A 1 28.52 3.93 15.77
N ASP A 2 27.41 3.73 16.49
CA ASP A 2 27.20 2.56 17.36
C ASP A 2 27.18 1.27 16.52
N ASP A 3 27.63 0.13 17.05
CA ASP A 3 27.61 -1.18 16.37
C ASP A 3 26.17 -1.56 15.96
N SER A 4 25.20 -1.19 16.79
CA SER A 4 23.77 -1.34 16.50
C SER A 4 23.31 -0.49 15.31
N GLU A 5 23.76 0.77 15.24
CA GLU A 5 23.43 1.70 14.17
C GLU A 5 24.00 1.23 12.82
N THR A 6 25.25 0.76 12.83
CA THR A 6 25.91 0.17 11.66
C THR A 6 25.15 -1.05 11.13
N LEU A 7 24.67 -1.92 12.02
CA LEU A 7 23.86 -3.08 11.65
C LEU A 7 22.53 -2.69 10.97
N TRP A 8 21.85 -1.66 11.49
CA TRP A 8 20.59 -1.18 10.93
C TRP A 8 20.77 -0.48 9.58
N MET A 9 21.86 0.27 9.41
CA MET A 9 22.22 0.85 8.11
C MET A 9 22.46 -0.25 7.06
N ALA A 10 23.22 -1.29 7.39
CA ALA A 10 23.44 -2.41 6.47
C ALA A 10 22.13 -3.16 6.12
N ARG A 11 21.16 -3.22 7.04
CA ARG A 11 19.81 -3.79 6.76
C ARG A 11 19.02 -2.90 5.81
N LEU A 12 19.05 -1.58 6.02
CA LEU A 12 18.42 -0.59 5.15
C LEU A 12 18.98 -0.65 3.74
N GLU A 13 20.31 -0.72 3.60
CA GLU A 13 20.97 -0.83 2.29
C GLU A 13 20.53 -2.05 1.50
N ARG A 14 20.32 -3.21 2.15
CA ARG A 14 19.75 -4.40 1.49
C ARG A 14 18.33 -4.16 1.00
N CYS A 15 17.50 -3.49 1.81
CA CYS A 15 16.13 -3.16 1.43
C CYS A 15 16.11 -2.20 0.23
N PHE A 16 16.98 -1.19 0.25
CA PHE A 16 17.13 -0.23 -0.84
C PHE A 16 17.65 -0.89 -2.13
N GLY A 17 18.61 -1.82 -2.02
CA GLY A 17 19.07 -2.63 -3.13
C GLY A 17 17.94 -3.44 -3.77
N ALA A 18 17.10 -4.07 -2.94
CA ALA A 18 15.91 -4.79 -3.41
C ALA A 18 14.92 -3.85 -4.11
N ALA A 19 14.60 -2.69 -3.51
CA ALA A 19 13.70 -1.69 -4.08
C ALA A 19 14.15 -1.25 -5.48
N ARG A 20 15.45 -0.94 -5.66
CA ARG A 20 16.01 -0.59 -6.98
C ARG A 20 15.97 -1.71 -7.99
N SER A 21 16.13 -2.97 -7.55
CA SER A 21 15.97 -4.11 -8.45
C SER A 21 14.53 -4.23 -8.96
N TRP A 22 13.54 -3.96 -8.10
CA TRP A 22 12.12 -4.03 -8.45
C TRP A 22 11.66 -2.83 -9.27
N GLU A 23 12.20 -1.64 -9.03
CA GLU A 23 11.92 -0.43 -9.80
C GLU A 23 12.19 -0.65 -11.30
N LYS A 24 13.29 -1.33 -11.63
CA LYS A 24 13.60 -1.71 -13.02
C LYS A 24 12.52 -2.60 -13.65
N ARG A 25 11.84 -3.43 -12.85
CA ARG A 25 10.72 -4.27 -13.32
C ARG A 25 9.47 -3.45 -13.65
N LEU A 26 9.27 -2.30 -12.99
CA LEU A 26 8.10 -1.45 -13.28
C LEU A 26 8.17 -0.80 -14.67
N ALA A 27 9.37 -0.49 -15.15
CA ALA A 27 9.58 0.11 -16.47
C ALA A 27 9.16 -0.82 -17.62
N THR A 28 9.16 -2.14 -17.40
CA THR A 28 8.72 -3.13 -18.38
C THR A 28 7.81 -4.14 -17.68
N PRO A 29 6.49 -3.86 -17.58
CA PRO A 29 5.56 -4.73 -16.87
C PRO A 29 5.59 -6.17 -17.39
N ASP A 30 5.71 -7.13 -16.48
CA ASP A 30 5.71 -8.55 -16.82
C ASP A 30 4.38 -8.94 -17.47
N ALA A 31 4.46 -9.63 -18.61
CA ALA A 31 3.28 -10.16 -19.27
C ALA A 31 2.62 -11.28 -18.44
N VAL A 32 1.29 -11.26 -18.38
CA VAL A 32 0.49 -12.38 -17.86
C VAL A 32 0.28 -13.38 -19.00
N THR A 33 0.88 -14.57 -18.86
CA THR A 33 0.89 -15.59 -19.90
C THR A 33 -0.47 -16.26 -20.02
N PRO A 34 -1.03 -16.45 -21.24
CA PRO A 34 -2.24 -17.24 -21.43
C PRO A 34 -2.11 -18.64 -20.80
N GLY A 35 -3.17 -19.13 -20.15
CA GLY A 35 -3.15 -20.41 -19.43
C GLY A 35 -2.61 -20.34 -17.99
N SER A 36 -2.02 -19.22 -17.56
CA SER A 36 -1.60 -19.03 -16.17
C SER A 36 -2.78 -18.91 -15.19
N SER A 37 -2.50 -19.08 -13.90
CA SER A 37 -3.50 -18.92 -12.83
C SER A 37 -4.17 -17.55 -12.89
N LEU A 38 -3.37 -16.49 -13.05
CA LEU A 38 -3.82 -15.09 -13.12
C LEU A 38 -4.59 -14.79 -14.40
N ALA A 39 -4.20 -15.34 -15.55
CA ALA A 39 -4.99 -15.24 -16.77
C ALA A 39 -6.40 -15.85 -16.60
N GLY A 40 -6.51 -16.96 -15.89
CA GLY A 40 -7.79 -17.57 -15.51
C GLY A 40 -8.61 -16.68 -14.57
N ASP A 41 -7.95 -15.96 -13.66
CA ASP A 41 -8.61 -15.04 -12.74
C ASP A 41 -9.21 -13.83 -13.45
N ASP A 42 -8.52 -13.31 -14.47
CA ASP A 42 -8.96 -12.15 -15.27
C ASP A 42 -10.13 -12.46 -16.21
N LYS A 43 -10.42 -13.74 -16.50
CA LYS A 43 -11.45 -14.14 -17.46
C LYS A 43 -12.81 -13.57 -17.09
N GLY A 44 -13.37 -12.75 -17.99
CA GLY A 44 -14.66 -12.07 -17.80
C GLY A 44 -14.62 -10.81 -16.93
N LEU A 45 -13.46 -10.44 -16.39
CA LEU A 45 -13.25 -9.22 -15.59
C LEU A 45 -12.61 -8.09 -16.42
N VAL A 46 -13.17 -7.80 -17.60
CA VAL A 46 -12.55 -6.89 -18.59
C VAL A 46 -12.23 -5.50 -18.01
N THR A 47 -13.12 -4.94 -17.20
CA THR A 47 -12.96 -3.59 -16.62
C THR A 47 -12.24 -3.58 -15.28
N ALA A 48 -12.09 -4.72 -14.61
CA ALA A 48 -11.51 -4.81 -13.28
C ALA A 48 -10.74 -6.14 -13.11
N PRO A 49 -9.73 -6.40 -13.95
CA PRO A 49 -9.01 -7.66 -13.91
C PRO A 49 -8.16 -7.72 -12.63
N VAL A 50 -7.96 -8.94 -12.11
CA VAL A 50 -7.20 -9.19 -10.87
C VAL A 50 -5.78 -8.69 -11.01
N ARG A 51 -5.16 -8.87 -12.20
CA ARG A 51 -3.82 -8.37 -12.47
C ARG A 51 -3.67 -6.87 -12.25
N THR A 52 -4.68 -6.05 -12.56
CA THR A 52 -4.59 -4.59 -12.41
C THR A 52 -4.59 -4.19 -10.94
N ALA A 53 -5.45 -4.80 -10.12
CA ALA A 53 -5.49 -4.52 -8.68
C ALA A 53 -4.21 -4.97 -7.96
N ALA A 54 -3.61 -6.08 -8.38
CA ALA A 54 -2.34 -6.54 -7.85
C ALA A 54 -1.16 -5.66 -8.32
N TRP A 55 -1.12 -5.32 -9.61
CA TRP A 55 -0.05 -4.50 -10.19
C TRP A 55 -0.05 -3.08 -9.65
N SER A 56 -1.22 -2.46 -9.44
CA SER A 56 -1.30 -1.12 -8.83
C SER A 56 -0.71 -1.10 -7.41
N GLY A 57 -0.98 -2.16 -6.64
CA GLY A 57 -0.37 -2.36 -5.31
C GLY A 57 1.15 -2.49 -5.38
N LEU A 58 1.67 -3.34 -6.28
CA LEU A 58 3.11 -3.51 -6.52
C LEU A 58 3.79 -2.22 -6.97
N LEU A 59 3.18 -1.50 -7.91
CA LEU A 59 3.69 -0.23 -8.41
C LEU A 59 3.82 0.78 -7.27
N SER A 60 2.75 0.98 -6.50
CA SER A 60 2.77 1.87 -5.34
C SER A 60 3.81 1.43 -4.30
N ALA A 61 3.93 0.14 -4.05
CA ALA A 61 4.89 -0.42 -3.11
C ALA A 61 6.34 -0.08 -3.48
N VAL A 62 6.69 -0.35 -4.73
CA VAL A 62 8.05 -0.19 -5.24
C VAL A 62 8.40 1.29 -5.43
N ASP A 63 7.48 2.10 -5.94
CA ASP A 63 7.67 3.55 -6.11
C ASP A 63 8.00 4.24 -4.77
N HIS A 64 7.22 3.97 -3.72
CA HIS A 64 7.48 4.56 -2.40
C HIS A 64 8.75 4.02 -1.73
N LEU A 65 9.13 2.76 -1.97
CA LEU A 65 10.42 2.21 -1.50
C LEU A 65 11.62 2.80 -2.27
N ALA A 66 11.46 3.05 -3.56
CA ALA A 66 12.47 3.71 -4.39
C ALA A 66 12.67 5.16 -3.96
N LEU A 67 11.57 5.89 -3.69
CA LEU A 67 11.62 7.22 -3.07
C LEU A 67 12.38 7.18 -1.73
N MET A 68 12.09 6.20 -0.87
CA MET A 68 12.84 6.04 0.39
C MET A 68 14.33 5.79 0.17
N THR A 69 14.71 5.14 -0.91
CA THR A 69 16.11 4.93 -1.29
C THR A 69 16.77 6.22 -1.74
N ASP A 70 16.08 7.07 -2.51
CA ASP A 70 16.60 8.38 -2.92
C ASP A 70 16.79 9.27 -1.69
N LEU A 71 15.76 9.34 -0.87
CA LEU A 71 15.76 10.07 0.39
C LEU A 71 16.88 9.64 1.33
N ALA A 72 17.15 8.34 1.48
CA ALA A 72 18.21 7.86 2.36
C ALA A 72 19.64 8.24 1.90
N ARG A 73 19.84 8.54 0.60
CA ARG A 73 21.16 8.91 0.04
C ARG A 73 21.52 10.37 0.25
N GLU A 74 20.55 11.24 0.51
CA GLU A 74 20.76 12.70 0.66
C GLU A 74 20.99 13.12 2.13
N GLU A 75 21.57 12.24 2.96
CA GLU A 75 21.85 12.52 4.39
C GLU A 75 20.64 13.11 5.13
N LEU A 76 19.47 12.48 5.00
CA LEU A 76 18.29 12.93 5.73
C LEU A 76 18.60 13.05 7.22
N ASN A 77 18.64 14.29 7.71
CA ASN A 77 18.38 14.62 9.10
C ASN A 77 17.07 13.92 9.47
N MET A 78 17.18 12.77 10.14
CA MET A 78 16.14 11.77 10.32
C MET A 78 14.81 12.40 10.73
N ARG A 79 13.99 12.72 9.72
CA ARG A 79 12.78 13.51 9.94
C ARG A 79 11.87 12.69 10.86
N PRO A 80 11.28 13.33 11.87
CA PRO A 80 10.67 12.61 12.98
C PRO A 80 9.42 11.82 12.59
N THR A 81 8.68 12.27 11.56
CA THR A 81 7.40 11.66 11.16
C THR A 81 7.27 11.44 9.66
N SER A 82 7.81 12.33 8.83
CA SER A 82 7.51 12.35 7.39
C SER A 82 7.99 11.11 6.65
N LEU A 83 9.06 10.46 7.12
CA LEU A 83 9.60 9.24 6.52
C LEU A 83 8.67 8.03 6.65
N PHE A 84 7.71 8.08 7.57
CA PHE A 84 6.74 7.00 7.75
C PHE A 84 5.58 7.05 6.74
N THR A 85 5.36 8.20 6.09
CA THR A 85 4.33 8.32 5.03
C THR A 85 4.65 7.43 3.83
N PRO A 86 5.83 7.52 3.20
CA PRO A 86 6.17 6.63 2.10
C PRO A 86 6.28 5.16 2.53
N THR A 87 6.84 4.84 3.70
CA THR A 87 6.88 3.43 4.15
C THR A 87 5.49 2.85 4.43
N ARG A 88 4.55 3.66 4.95
CA ARG A 88 3.14 3.28 5.09
C ARG A 88 2.50 2.99 3.74
N ALA A 89 2.66 3.90 2.78
CA ALA A 89 2.10 3.74 1.45
C ALA A 89 2.68 2.50 0.76
N ALA A 90 3.98 2.28 0.93
CA ALA A 90 4.65 1.10 0.40
C ALA A 90 4.07 -0.20 0.97
N LEU A 91 3.98 -0.26 2.31
CA LEU A 91 3.44 -1.40 3.03
C LEU A 91 1.97 -1.69 2.66
N LEU A 92 1.15 -0.64 2.51
CA LEU A 92 -0.24 -0.78 2.07
C LEU A 92 -0.34 -1.34 0.64
N GLY A 93 0.42 -0.78 -0.31
CA GLY A 93 0.44 -1.25 -1.69
C GLY A 93 0.89 -2.70 -1.80
N ALA A 94 1.93 -3.07 -1.06
CA ALA A 94 2.44 -4.43 -1.01
C ALA A 94 1.39 -5.41 -0.43
N SER A 95 0.74 -5.03 0.68
CA SER A 95 -0.31 -5.85 1.27
C SER A 95 -1.53 -5.97 0.38
N GLN A 96 -1.89 -4.93 -0.39
CA GLN A 96 -2.92 -5.06 -1.41
C GLN A 96 -2.57 -6.14 -2.43
N ALA A 97 -1.35 -6.14 -2.95
CA ALA A 97 -0.91 -7.14 -3.91
C ALA A 97 -0.93 -8.56 -3.31
N VAL A 98 -0.39 -8.76 -2.10
CA VAL A 98 -0.44 -10.06 -1.40
C VAL A 98 -1.88 -10.50 -1.14
N TRP A 99 -2.73 -9.59 -0.68
CA TRP A 99 -4.14 -9.86 -0.39
C TRP A 99 -4.89 -10.26 -1.66
N VAL A 100 -4.71 -9.53 -2.76
CA VAL A 100 -5.34 -9.84 -4.06
C VAL A 100 -4.83 -11.16 -4.64
N LEU A 101 -3.55 -11.51 -4.47
CA LEU A 101 -2.94 -12.69 -5.10
C LEU A 101 -2.97 -13.97 -4.25
N SER A 102 -3.33 -13.86 -2.96
CA SER A 102 -3.45 -14.99 -2.04
C SER A 102 -4.83 -15.67 -2.10
N GLY A 103 -4.92 -16.92 -1.61
CA GLY A 103 -6.17 -17.68 -1.55
C GLY A 103 -6.57 -18.34 -2.88
N ASN A 104 -7.85 -18.73 -2.99
CA ASN A 104 -8.43 -19.40 -4.16
C ASN A 104 -8.93 -18.39 -5.22
N ARG A 105 -9.29 -18.86 -6.41
CA ARG A 105 -9.67 -17.99 -7.54
C ARG A 105 -10.86 -17.09 -7.22
N GLU A 106 -11.89 -17.61 -6.58
CA GLU A 106 -13.08 -16.83 -6.23
C GLU A 106 -12.74 -15.71 -5.25
N THR A 107 -11.94 -16.00 -4.21
CA THR A 107 -11.47 -15.00 -3.25
C THR A 107 -10.65 -13.92 -3.94
N ARG A 108 -9.70 -14.28 -4.82
CA ARG A 108 -8.87 -13.29 -5.54
C ARG A 108 -9.71 -12.36 -6.41
N ARG A 109 -10.68 -12.91 -7.14
CA ARG A 109 -11.62 -12.14 -7.97
C ARG A 109 -12.51 -11.23 -7.11
N ALA A 110 -13.03 -11.73 -5.99
CA ALA A 110 -13.84 -10.94 -5.07
C ALA A 110 -13.07 -9.75 -4.49
N ARG A 111 -11.83 -9.98 -4.05
CA ARG A 111 -10.92 -8.93 -3.53
C ARG A 111 -10.62 -7.87 -4.59
N ALA A 112 -10.26 -8.28 -5.80
CA ALA A 112 -10.00 -7.37 -6.91
C ALA A 112 -11.22 -6.50 -7.25
N LEU A 113 -12.41 -7.10 -7.33
CA LEU A 113 -13.64 -6.35 -7.58
C LEU A 113 -14.01 -5.39 -6.44
N SER A 114 -13.72 -5.77 -5.19
CA SER A 114 -13.93 -4.86 -4.06
C SER A 114 -13.06 -3.61 -4.15
N ILE A 115 -11.75 -3.77 -4.41
CA ILE A 115 -10.82 -2.65 -4.63
C ILE A 115 -11.32 -1.79 -5.78
N ALA A 116 -11.66 -2.44 -6.89
CA ALA A 116 -12.05 -1.75 -8.11
C ALA A 116 -13.39 -1.00 -7.97
N GLU A 117 -14.29 -1.44 -7.09
CA GLU A 117 -15.50 -0.70 -6.71
C GLU A 117 -15.18 0.50 -5.82
N ASP A 118 -14.35 0.30 -4.79
CA ASP A 118 -13.96 1.35 -3.85
C ASP A 118 -13.22 2.50 -4.55
N GLU A 119 -12.21 2.18 -5.37
CA GLU A 119 -11.46 3.17 -6.15
C GLU A 119 -12.37 4.01 -7.06
N ARG A 120 -13.28 3.36 -7.79
CA ARG A 120 -14.22 4.06 -8.67
C ARG A 120 -15.24 4.88 -7.89
N SER A 121 -15.66 4.39 -6.74
CA SER A 121 -16.61 5.11 -5.89
C SER A 121 -15.99 6.38 -5.33
N LYS A 122 -14.74 6.31 -4.86
CA LYS A 122 -13.96 7.46 -4.39
C LYS A 122 -13.63 8.44 -5.52
N HIS A 123 -13.20 7.94 -6.67
CA HIS A 123 -12.95 8.79 -7.85
C HIS A 123 -14.22 9.52 -8.28
N ARG A 124 -15.35 8.83 -8.35
CA ARG A 124 -16.63 9.46 -8.70
C ARG A 124 -17.05 10.51 -7.67
N ALA A 125 -16.88 10.22 -6.39
CA ALA A 125 -17.19 11.18 -5.32
C ALA A 125 -16.36 12.45 -5.47
N PHE A 126 -15.04 12.31 -5.69
CA PHE A 126 -14.14 13.44 -5.97
C PHE A 126 -14.61 14.29 -7.16
N LEU A 127 -14.97 13.66 -8.28
CA LEU A 127 -15.47 14.39 -9.45
C LEU A 127 -16.78 15.11 -9.17
N TRP A 128 -17.70 14.49 -8.42
CA TRP A 128 -18.96 15.11 -8.04
C TRP A 128 -18.80 16.26 -7.07
N ASP A 129 -17.85 16.18 -6.14
CA ASP A 129 -17.57 17.26 -5.20
C ASP A 129 -17.10 18.50 -5.98
N TYR A 130 -16.19 18.32 -6.94
CA TYR A 130 -15.76 19.40 -7.84
C TYR A 130 -16.88 19.91 -8.74
N ALA A 131 -17.70 19.02 -9.31
CA ALA A 131 -18.78 19.40 -10.20
C ALA A 131 -19.89 20.21 -9.49
N LYS A 132 -20.04 20.02 -8.18
CA LYS A 132 -21.05 20.70 -7.35
C LYS A 132 -20.54 21.97 -6.68
N ASP A 133 -19.23 22.14 -6.59
CA ASP A 133 -18.61 23.31 -5.95
C ASP A 133 -18.88 24.60 -6.74
N GLU A 134 -19.39 25.63 -6.06
CA GLU A 134 -19.79 26.90 -6.69
C GLU A 134 -18.57 27.72 -7.15
N TYR A 135 -17.45 27.64 -6.43
CA TYR A 135 -16.21 28.30 -6.85
C TYR A 135 -15.66 27.64 -8.11
N ALA A 136 -15.64 26.30 -8.17
CA ALA A 136 -15.24 25.56 -9.35
C ALA A 136 -16.13 25.90 -10.57
N LYS A 137 -17.46 25.92 -10.41
CA LYS A 137 -18.39 26.29 -11.50
C LYS A 137 -18.15 27.70 -12.04
N ALA A 138 -17.81 28.64 -11.16
CA ALA A 138 -17.57 30.03 -11.56
C ALA A 138 -16.21 30.25 -12.25
N ASN A 139 -15.23 29.38 -12.00
CA ASN A 139 -13.84 29.58 -12.43
C ASN A 139 -13.35 28.61 -13.50
N PHE A 140 -14.06 27.51 -13.77
CA PHE A 140 -13.72 26.58 -14.85
C PHE A 140 -14.63 26.73 -16.07
N SER A 141 -14.14 26.30 -17.23
CA SER A 141 -14.92 26.35 -18.48
C SER A 141 -16.10 25.38 -18.44
N GLN A 142 -17.17 25.72 -19.15
CA GLN A 142 -18.34 24.85 -19.29
C GLN A 142 -17.97 23.49 -19.89
N GLU A 143 -17.05 23.45 -20.85
CA GLU A 143 -16.54 22.22 -21.46
C GLU A 143 -15.87 21.31 -20.43
N PHE A 144 -15.00 21.87 -19.58
CA PHE A 144 -14.34 21.12 -18.51
C PHE A 144 -15.37 20.55 -17.52
N MET A 145 -16.35 21.34 -17.12
CA MET A 145 -17.42 20.89 -16.21
C MET A 145 -18.30 19.80 -16.85
N THR A 146 -18.56 19.88 -18.15
CA THR A 146 -19.27 18.83 -18.89
C THR A 146 -18.46 17.53 -18.96
N ASP A 147 -17.15 17.60 -19.19
CA ASP A 147 -16.28 16.41 -19.17
C ASP A 147 -16.23 15.75 -17.79
N LEU A 148 -16.07 16.52 -16.71
CA LEU A 148 -16.08 16.00 -15.34
C LEU A 148 -17.37 15.20 -15.04
N ASN A 149 -18.53 15.76 -15.40
CA ASN A 149 -19.81 15.08 -15.25
C ASN A 149 -19.88 13.81 -16.11
N GLY A 150 -19.43 13.88 -17.37
CA GLY A 150 -19.36 12.72 -18.25
C GLY A 150 -18.45 11.60 -17.71
N GLN A 151 -17.34 11.94 -17.07
CA GLN A 151 -16.47 10.98 -16.39
C GLN A 151 -17.16 10.35 -15.17
N ALA A 152 -17.86 11.14 -14.36
CA ALA A 152 -18.60 10.63 -13.21
C ALA A 152 -19.73 9.65 -13.61
N ASP A 153 -20.40 9.91 -14.74
CA ASP A 153 -21.41 9.02 -15.31
C ASP A 153 -20.81 7.71 -15.82
N LYS A 154 -19.64 7.77 -16.48
CA LYS A 154 -18.88 6.57 -16.88
C LYS A 154 -18.54 5.72 -15.66
N LEU A 155 -18.05 6.34 -14.58
CA LEU A 155 -17.74 5.63 -13.33
C LEU A 155 -18.98 5.00 -12.70
N THR A 156 -20.13 5.68 -12.73
CA THR A 156 -21.40 5.11 -12.24
C THR A 156 -21.76 3.82 -12.97
N LYS A 157 -21.66 3.80 -14.31
CA LYS A 157 -21.92 2.59 -15.11
C LYS A 157 -20.93 1.47 -14.79
N GLN A 158 -19.65 1.81 -14.60
CA GLN A 158 -18.63 0.83 -14.22
C GLN A 158 -18.87 0.23 -12.83
N ILE A 159 -19.24 1.05 -11.84
CA ILE A 159 -19.59 0.59 -10.49
C ILE A 159 -20.77 -0.39 -10.55
N MET A 160 -21.83 -0.06 -11.30
CA MET A 160 -22.98 -0.97 -11.47
C MET A 160 -22.55 -2.31 -12.08
N ARG A 161 -21.68 -2.29 -13.10
CA ARG A 161 -21.17 -3.52 -13.70
C ARG A 161 -20.36 -4.36 -12.72
N ILE A 162 -19.53 -3.74 -11.90
CA ILE A 162 -18.74 -4.44 -10.86
C ILE A 162 -19.65 -5.07 -9.83
N ARG A 163 -20.66 -4.33 -9.34
CA ARG A 163 -21.65 -4.86 -8.39
C ARG A 163 -22.38 -6.07 -8.94
N GLU A 164 -22.71 -6.08 -10.23
CA GLU A 164 -23.30 -7.25 -10.88
C GLU A 164 -22.35 -8.44 -10.86
N LEU A 165 -21.07 -8.24 -11.21
CA LEU A 165 -20.06 -9.30 -11.16
C LEU A 165 -19.82 -9.82 -9.73
N ARG A 166 -19.97 -8.98 -8.71
CA ARG A 166 -19.80 -9.36 -7.30
C ARG A 166 -20.92 -10.25 -6.77
N LYS A 167 -22.13 -10.27 -7.38
CA LYS A 167 -23.27 -11.08 -6.88
C LYS A 167 -22.98 -12.58 -6.81
N GLY A 168 -22.13 -13.09 -7.71
CA GLY A 168 -21.75 -14.51 -7.76
C GLY A 168 -20.48 -14.85 -6.97
N LEU A 169 -19.98 -13.94 -6.13
CA LEU A 169 -18.70 -14.09 -5.42
C LEU A 169 -18.88 -13.83 -3.92
N PRO A 170 -17.93 -14.29 -3.08
CA PRO A 170 -17.93 -13.98 -1.66
C PRO A 170 -17.98 -12.47 -1.40
N LYS A 171 -18.81 -12.05 -0.43
CA LYS A 171 -18.88 -10.65 -0.01
C LYS A 171 -17.63 -10.31 0.82
N ILE A 172 -16.73 -9.55 0.21
CA ILE A 172 -15.48 -9.06 0.82
C ILE A 172 -15.43 -7.55 0.60
N ASP A 173 -15.08 -6.81 1.64
CA ASP A 173 -14.87 -5.36 1.59
C ASP A 173 -13.38 -5.02 1.60
N SER A 174 -12.99 -3.94 0.92
CA SER A 174 -11.60 -3.51 0.72
C SER A 174 -11.14 -2.54 1.81
N ASP A 175 -11.32 -2.94 3.08
CA ASP A 175 -10.79 -2.19 4.22
C ASP A 175 -9.28 -2.38 4.34
N ALA A 176 -8.53 -1.28 4.41
CA ALA A 176 -7.07 -1.29 4.45
C ALA A 176 -6.50 -2.03 5.67
N THR A 177 -7.17 -1.94 6.83
CA THR A 177 -6.70 -2.60 8.05
C THR A 177 -6.91 -4.11 7.98
N THR A 178 -8.05 -4.54 7.44
CA THR A 178 -8.38 -5.95 7.21
C THR A 178 -7.45 -6.56 6.17
N MET A 179 -7.25 -5.87 5.05
CA MET A 179 -6.30 -6.25 4.00
C MET A 179 -4.88 -6.44 4.56
N MET A 180 -4.38 -5.48 5.35
CA MET A 180 -3.08 -5.60 6.02
C MET A 180 -3.00 -6.84 6.92
N ARG A 181 -4.00 -7.05 7.77
CA ARG A 181 -4.02 -8.19 8.69
C ARG A 181 -4.00 -9.52 7.96
N GLU A 182 -4.79 -9.66 6.90
CA GLU A 182 -4.86 -10.88 6.11
C GLU A 182 -3.57 -11.12 5.29
N ALA A 183 -2.97 -10.06 4.75
CA ALA A 183 -1.68 -10.15 4.07
C ALA A 183 -0.55 -10.55 5.03
N ALA A 184 -0.50 -9.97 6.24
CA ALA A 184 0.45 -10.34 7.27
C ALA A 184 0.27 -11.79 7.71
N ALA A 185 -0.98 -12.26 7.86
CA ALA A 185 -1.27 -13.66 8.18
C ALA A 185 -0.82 -14.63 7.07
N HIS A 186 -0.93 -14.22 5.79
CA HIS A 186 -0.45 -15.01 4.67
C HIS A 186 1.07 -15.19 4.71
N LEU A 187 1.81 -14.10 4.97
CA LEU A 187 3.27 -14.10 5.02
C LEU A 187 3.85 -15.01 6.12
N THR A 188 3.08 -15.32 7.16
CA THR A 188 3.55 -15.92 8.42
C THR A 188 2.79 -17.21 8.73
N SER A 189 2.62 -18.08 7.74
CA SER A 189 1.65 -19.18 7.75
C SER A 189 2.08 -20.47 8.48
N THR A 190 3.28 -20.53 9.08
CA THR A 190 3.77 -21.72 9.80
C THR A 190 3.34 -21.81 11.27
N ALA A 191 2.65 -20.78 11.78
CA ALA A 191 2.17 -20.68 13.16
C ALA A 191 3.28 -20.78 14.23
N SER A 192 4.54 -20.55 13.83
CA SER A 192 5.67 -20.47 14.74
C SER A 192 5.57 -19.25 15.68
N VAL A 193 6.34 -19.23 16.77
CA VAL A 193 6.43 -18.06 17.65
C VAL A 193 6.98 -16.85 16.88
N ASP A 194 7.94 -17.07 15.98
CA ASP A 194 8.51 -16.03 15.13
C ASP A 194 7.47 -15.44 14.17
N ASP A 195 6.57 -16.28 13.64
CA ASP A 195 5.44 -15.84 12.81
C ASP A 195 4.47 -14.93 13.58
N GLN A 196 4.19 -15.25 14.85
CA GLN A 196 3.33 -14.41 15.69
C GLN A 196 3.95 -13.05 15.95
N TRP A 197 5.26 -13.01 16.23
CA TRP A 197 6.01 -11.75 16.38
C TRP A 197 6.04 -10.94 15.10
N MET A 198 6.24 -11.58 13.95
CA MET A 198 6.23 -10.91 12.65
C MET A 198 4.86 -10.28 12.35
N ARG A 199 3.75 -11.00 12.60
CA ARG A 199 2.39 -10.45 12.46
C ARG A 199 2.18 -9.23 13.35
N PHE A 200 2.62 -9.32 14.61
CA PHE A 200 2.52 -8.21 15.55
C PHE A 200 3.33 -6.99 15.07
N ALA A 201 4.56 -7.21 14.62
CA ALA A 201 5.44 -6.15 14.12
C ALA A 201 4.83 -5.45 12.89
N LEU A 202 4.33 -6.19 11.90
CA LEU A 202 3.67 -5.62 10.72
C LEU A 202 2.43 -4.78 11.09
N ALA A 203 1.62 -5.29 12.03
CA ALA A 203 0.45 -4.55 12.52
C ALA A 203 0.83 -3.29 13.32
N TYR A 204 1.90 -3.36 14.11
CA TYR A 204 2.45 -2.20 14.83
C TYR A 204 2.92 -1.13 13.84
N GLU A 205 3.73 -1.50 12.85
CA GLU A 205 4.24 -0.60 11.82
C GLU A 205 3.11 0.06 11.03
N TRP A 206 2.11 -0.71 10.60
CA TRP A 206 0.92 -0.15 9.94
C TRP A 206 0.23 0.94 10.77
N ARG A 207 0.06 0.71 12.08
CA ARG A 207 -0.65 1.64 12.97
C ARG A 207 0.18 2.89 13.27
N VAL A 208 1.47 2.72 13.56
CA VAL A 208 2.38 3.84 13.86
C VAL A 208 2.57 4.71 12.62
N ALA A 209 2.84 4.11 11.47
CA ALA A 209 3.04 4.84 10.24
C ALA A 209 1.75 5.53 9.76
N SER A 210 0.58 4.90 9.97
CA SER A 210 -0.73 5.55 9.75
C SER A 210 -0.99 6.74 10.66
N ALA A 211 -0.61 6.65 11.93
CA ALA A 211 -0.74 7.77 12.85
C ALA A 211 0.18 8.93 12.48
N ALA A 212 1.42 8.64 12.09
CA ALA A 212 2.37 9.63 11.60
C ALA A 212 1.84 10.35 10.33
N ALA A 213 1.34 9.60 9.35
CA ALA A 213 0.78 10.16 8.11
C ALA A 213 -0.45 11.05 8.35
N HIS A 214 -1.23 10.77 9.39
CA HIS A 214 -2.40 11.57 9.78
C HIS A 214 -2.07 12.69 10.80
N GLY A 215 -0.78 12.94 11.09
CA GLY A 215 -0.37 13.97 12.06
C GLY A 215 -0.88 13.72 13.48
N ARG A 216 -1.16 12.47 13.85
CA ARG A 216 -1.62 12.13 15.20
C ARG A 216 -0.47 12.24 16.18
N SER A 217 -0.72 12.78 17.37
CA SER A 217 0.31 12.97 18.39
C SER A 217 0.68 11.69 19.14
N TRP A 218 -0.23 10.71 19.23
CA TRP A 218 -0.03 9.54 20.09
C TRP A 218 1.22 8.69 19.81
N PRO A 219 1.81 8.62 18.60
CA PRO A 219 3.05 7.89 18.36
C PRO A 219 4.21 8.32 19.28
N VAL A 220 4.21 9.58 19.75
CA VAL A 220 5.19 10.11 20.72
C VAL A 220 5.18 9.37 22.07
N PHE A 221 4.14 8.58 22.35
CA PHE A 221 4.04 7.81 23.59
C PHE A 221 4.49 6.35 23.46
N VAL A 222 4.64 5.84 22.24
CA VAL A 222 5.03 4.44 21.99
C VAL A 222 6.37 4.29 21.28
N ARG A 223 6.89 5.38 20.73
CA ARG A 223 8.22 5.45 20.11
C ARG A 223 9.26 5.91 21.11
N LYS A 224 10.53 5.75 20.76
CA LYS A 224 11.63 6.27 21.56
C LYS A 224 11.64 7.80 21.45
N THR A 225 11.49 8.48 22.59
CA THR A 225 11.46 9.95 22.66
C THR A 225 12.37 10.44 23.76
N GLU A 226 12.98 11.60 23.55
CA GLU A 226 13.65 12.33 24.61
C GLU A 226 12.63 13.14 25.40
N LYS A 227 12.77 13.11 26.73
CA LYS A 227 11.88 13.80 27.65
C LYS A 227 12.66 14.92 28.32
N THR A 228 12.18 16.14 28.14
CA THR A 228 12.73 17.31 28.82
C THR A 228 11.70 17.81 29.82
N LYS A 229 12.04 17.79 31.11
CA LYS A 229 11.20 18.42 32.14
C LYS A 229 11.24 19.94 31.97
N THR A 230 10.08 20.58 32.02
CA THR A 230 9.92 22.03 31.99
C THR A 230 9.26 22.50 33.30
N ALA A 231 9.23 23.80 33.55
CA ALA A 231 8.56 24.36 34.72
C ALA A 231 7.07 24.00 34.79
N ASP A 232 6.43 23.88 33.62
CA ASP A 232 4.98 23.67 33.47
C ASP A 232 4.63 22.25 32.99
N GLY A 233 5.59 21.32 32.90
CA GLY A 233 5.30 19.93 32.48
C GLY A 233 6.47 19.15 31.88
N GLU A 234 6.17 18.33 30.86
CA GLU A 234 7.12 17.49 30.13
C GLU A 234 7.02 17.79 28.64
N LEU A 235 8.12 18.24 28.03
CA LEU A 235 8.25 18.36 26.59
C LEU A 235 8.88 17.08 26.03
N ARG A 236 8.32 16.58 24.93
CA ARG A 236 8.85 15.42 24.22
C ARG A 236 9.39 15.83 22.87
N SER A 237 10.69 15.65 22.68
CA SER A 237 11.33 15.67 21.36
C SER A 237 11.46 14.24 20.87
N PHE A 238 11.27 14.05 19.57
CA PHE A 238 11.54 12.77 18.96
C PHE A 238 12.20 13.01 17.61
N THR A 239 13.17 12.17 17.32
CA THR A 239 13.79 12.01 16.00
C THR A 239 13.44 10.61 15.51
N THR A 240 13.80 10.27 14.28
CA THR A 240 13.73 8.89 13.81
C THR A 240 15.10 8.27 13.92
N SER A 241 15.22 7.05 14.42
CA SER A 241 16.50 6.32 14.40
C SER A 241 16.63 5.43 13.17
N ALA A 242 17.85 4.98 12.85
CA ALA A 242 18.09 4.00 11.78
C ALA A 242 17.34 2.68 12.07
N GLU A 243 17.19 2.33 13.35
CA GLU A 243 16.39 1.18 13.78
C GLU A 243 14.90 1.35 13.46
N GLU A 244 14.29 2.48 13.82
CA GLU A 244 12.87 2.72 13.58
C GLU A 244 12.57 2.78 12.07
N LEU A 245 13.44 3.45 11.30
CA LEU A 245 13.32 3.47 9.86
C LEU A 245 13.53 2.08 9.26
N GLY A 246 14.53 1.35 9.76
CA GLY A 246 14.84 -0.02 9.36
C GLY A 246 13.67 -0.99 9.56
N LYS A 247 12.93 -0.86 10.66
CA LYS A 247 11.71 -1.64 10.91
C LYS A 247 10.62 -1.30 9.90
N SER A 248 10.37 -0.02 9.65
CA SER A 248 9.31 0.43 8.75
C SER A 248 9.60 0.07 7.28
N VAL A 249 10.82 0.33 6.81
CA VAL A 249 11.28 -0.04 5.46
C VAL A 249 11.35 -1.57 5.31
N GLY A 250 11.84 -2.27 6.34
CA GLY A 250 11.92 -3.73 6.35
C GLY A 250 10.56 -4.39 6.23
N ALA A 251 9.56 -3.92 6.99
CA ALA A 251 8.18 -4.39 6.91
C ALA A 251 7.60 -4.27 5.50
N ALA A 252 7.73 -3.08 4.88
CA ALA A 252 7.31 -2.86 3.50
C ALA A 252 8.07 -3.75 2.52
N THR A 253 9.39 -3.88 2.66
CA THR A 253 10.24 -4.69 1.79
C THR A 253 9.88 -6.17 1.84
N MET A 254 9.66 -6.74 3.03
CA MET A 254 9.26 -8.15 3.18
C MET A 254 7.91 -8.42 2.53
N MET A 255 6.93 -7.53 2.74
CA MET A 255 5.62 -7.64 2.11
C MET A 255 5.71 -7.50 0.59
N THR A 256 6.52 -6.58 0.07
CA THR A 256 6.74 -6.41 -1.39
C THR A 256 7.43 -7.62 -2.00
N SER A 257 8.39 -8.22 -1.29
CA SER A 257 9.04 -9.46 -1.74
C SER A 257 8.02 -10.60 -1.88
N GLU A 258 7.09 -10.72 -0.94
CA GLU A 258 6.03 -11.72 -1.02
C GLU A 258 5.03 -11.41 -2.15
N ALA A 259 4.70 -10.13 -2.35
CA ALA A 259 3.87 -9.70 -3.47
C ALA A 259 4.50 -10.10 -4.82
N TRP A 260 5.81 -9.90 -4.99
CA TRP A 260 6.53 -10.34 -6.18
C TRP A 260 6.54 -11.86 -6.33
N ARG A 261 6.79 -12.60 -5.25
CA ARG A 261 6.75 -14.07 -5.27
C ARG A 261 5.39 -14.59 -5.74
N LEU A 262 4.30 -14.02 -5.22
CA LEU A 262 2.94 -14.37 -5.63
C LEU A 262 2.63 -13.94 -7.06
N TRP A 263 3.09 -12.76 -7.48
CA TRP A 263 2.92 -12.28 -8.85
C TRP A 263 3.59 -13.23 -9.86
N ASP A 264 4.86 -13.58 -9.61
CA ASP A 264 5.64 -14.50 -10.42
C ASP A 264 5.03 -15.90 -10.42
N LEU A 265 4.58 -16.39 -9.26
CA LEU A 265 3.87 -17.67 -9.15
C LEU A 265 2.58 -17.72 -9.99
N ARG A 266 1.85 -16.61 -10.13
CA ARG A 266 0.52 -16.64 -10.74
C ARG A 266 0.49 -16.25 -12.21
N ARG A 267 1.47 -15.48 -12.69
CA ARG A 267 1.48 -14.93 -14.06
C ARG A 267 1.97 -15.91 -15.14
N VAL A 268 2.64 -16.99 -14.75
CA VAL A 268 3.12 -18.05 -15.66
C VAL A 268 2.36 -19.36 -15.41
N PRO A 269 2.26 -20.27 -16.41
CA PRO A 269 1.71 -21.61 -16.22
C PRO A 269 2.63 -22.47 -15.32
N HIS A 270 2.03 -23.38 -14.56
CA HIS A 270 2.70 -24.43 -13.79
C HIS A 270 2.02 -25.77 -14.04
#